data_AF-A0A2M8BXB0-F1
#
_entry.id   AF-A0A2M8BXB0-F1
#
_cell.length_a   1.000
_cell.length_b   1.000
_cell.length_c   1.000
_cell.angle_alpha   90.00
_cell.angle_beta   90.00
_cell.angle_gamma   90.00
#
_symmetry.space_group_name_H-M   'P 1'
#
loop_
_entity.id
_entity.type
_entity.pdbx_description
1 polymer ?
#
loop_
_entity_poly.entity_id
_entity_poly.type
_entity_poly.pdbx_seq_one_letter_code
_entity_poly.pdbx_strand_id
1 'polypeptide(L)'
;MCCGGQCGGLGLGPTCPGTSCADLLAAGQSANGVYWIHTGNETYQVACDMESDGGGWTLLMKADGTGEFGYDAAHWRTADVLNESDFDKLGGNAKYASFNSLPLSEVKAEFPNLPHVMRENIANRRTALVNFDIEQELSGLWDNWTEAWPKEGGFKRYGFAIDPWGCSSRVRWGWVWNNVGCCCVTSDAVSGIGTNRGPDVGGWASCCTDPGGREGSYPTFVLMWGR
;
A
#
# COMPACT_ATOMS: atom_id res chain seq x y z
N MET A 1 5.86 3.79 29.49
CA MET A 1 6.87 2.70 29.54
C MET A 1 8.25 3.30 29.70
N CYS A 2 9.16 2.60 30.38
CA CYS A 2 10.53 3.06 30.62
C CYS A 2 11.50 1.99 30.10
N CYS A 3 12.43 2.35 29.22
CA CYS A 3 13.57 1.51 28.88
C CYS A 3 14.80 2.05 29.59
N GLY A 4 15.64 1.18 30.17
CA GLY A 4 16.92 1.58 30.73
C GLY A 4 16.85 2.67 31.81
N GLY A 5 15.72 2.81 32.51
CA GLY A 5 15.52 3.81 33.56
C GLY A 5 15.01 5.19 33.09
N GLN A 6 14.78 5.41 31.78
CA GLN A 6 14.17 6.63 31.26
C GLN A 6 12.72 6.40 30.84
N CYS A 7 11.79 7.07 31.50
CA CYS A 7 10.37 7.04 31.16
C CYS A 7 10.05 8.11 30.10
N GLY A 8 9.36 7.74 29.03
CA GLY A 8 9.00 8.65 27.92
C GLY A 8 9.91 8.58 26.67
N GLY A 9 10.89 7.66 26.65
CA GLY A 9 11.87 7.53 25.56
C GLY A 9 11.59 6.44 24.51
N LEU A 10 10.46 5.72 24.60
CA LEU A 10 10.17 4.61 23.68
C LEU A 10 10.02 5.12 22.24
N GLY A 11 10.78 4.52 21.33
CA GLY A 11 10.83 4.88 19.90
C GLY A 11 11.66 6.11 19.59
N LEU A 12 12.27 6.79 20.56
CA LEU A 12 13.06 8.01 20.32
C LEU A 12 14.54 7.73 20.04
N GLY A 13 14.99 6.47 20.17
CA GLY A 13 16.35 6.09 19.88
C GLY A 13 16.52 4.58 19.65
N PRO A 14 17.63 4.16 19.04
CA PRO A 14 17.89 2.75 18.69
C PRO A 14 18.07 1.83 19.91
N THR A 15 18.33 2.39 21.10
CA THR A 15 18.49 1.63 22.36
C THR A 15 17.18 1.39 23.10
N CYS A 16 16.09 2.04 22.69
CA CYS A 16 14.74 1.84 23.20
C CYS A 16 13.72 1.93 22.05
N PRO A 17 13.81 1.03 21.06
CA PRO A 17 12.86 1.03 19.94
C PRO A 17 11.49 0.56 20.40
N GLY A 18 10.43 1.05 19.76
CA GLY A 18 9.11 0.43 19.85
C GLY A 18 9.03 -0.86 19.02
N THR A 19 7.89 -1.53 19.03
CA THR A 19 7.62 -2.70 18.17
C THR A 19 6.80 -2.35 16.92
N SER A 20 6.07 -1.23 16.96
CA SER A 20 5.35 -0.66 15.82
C SER A 20 4.95 0.79 16.14
N CYS A 21 4.53 1.58 15.14
CA CYS A 21 3.95 2.90 15.41
C CYS A 21 2.67 2.81 16.27
N ALA A 22 1.88 1.73 16.14
CA ALA A 22 0.70 1.50 16.97
C ALA A 22 1.06 1.26 18.45
N ASP A 23 2.10 0.49 18.72
CA ASP A 23 2.59 0.26 20.09
C ASP A 23 3.18 1.54 20.70
N LEU A 24 3.88 2.34 19.88
CA LEU A 24 4.37 3.65 20.28
C LEU A 24 3.23 4.61 20.63
N LEU A 25 2.17 4.62 19.83
CA LEU A 25 0.96 5.41 20.10
C LEU A 25 0.29 4.97 21.42
N ALA A 26 0.12 3.67 21.62
CA ALA A 26 -0.41 3.12 22.87
C ALA A 26 0.49 3.44 24.08
N ALA A 27 1.79 3.58 23.88
CA ALA A 27 2.75 3.98 24.90
C ALA A 27 2.79 5.51 25.17
N GLY A 28 2.02 6.30 24.41
CA GLY A 28 1.85 7.74 24.61
C GLY A 28 2.55 8.64 23.58
N GLN A 29 3.18 8.09 22.54
CA GLN A 29 3.72 8.90 21.44
C GLN A 29 2.58 9.38 20.54
N SER A 30 2.32 10.68 20.47
CA SER A 30 1.14 11.22 19.76
C SER A 30 1.46 12.06 18.53
N ALA A 31 2.72 12.41 18.29
CA ALA A 31 3.11 13.29 17.19
C ALA A 31 3.50 12.49 15.95
N ASN A 32 3.14 12.99 14.78
CA ASN A 32 3.70 12.51 13.51
C ASN A 32 5.22 12.71 13.49
N GLY A 33 5.97 11.71 13.03
CA GLY A 33 7.43 11.82 13.03
C GLY A 33 8.16 10.54 12.67
N VAL A 34 9.49 10.60 12.70
CA VAL A 34 10.34 9.43 12.52
C VAL A 34 10.68 8.83 13.89
N TYR A 35 10.44 7.54 14.03
CA TYR A 35 10.66 6.78 15.26
C TYR A 35 11.52 5.56 14.99
N TRP A 36 12.10 5.00 16.05
CA TRP A 36 12.83 3.73 16.02
C TRP A 36 11.91 2.59 16.40
N ILE A 37 11.86 1.56 15.56
CA ILE A 37 11.18 0.30 15.87
C ILE A 37 12.13 -0.89 15.72
N HIS A 38 11.81 -1.98 16.39
CA HIS A 38 12.50 -3.25 16.29
C HIS A 38 11.49 -4.32 15.90
N THR A 39 11.62 -4.87 14.69
CA THR A 39 10.78 -5.95 14.20
C THR A 39 11.63 -6.98 13.47
N GLY A 40 11.21 -8.25 13.49
CA GLY A 40 12.08 -9.34 13.06
C GLY A 40 13.35 -9.37 13.92
N ASN A 41 14.50 -9.16 13.28
CA ASN A 41 15.81 -9.14 13.94
C ASN A 41 16.54 -7.79 13.78
N GLU A 42 15.84 -6.73 13.36
CA GLU A 42 16.46 -5.46 12.99
C GLU A 42 15.82 -4.28 13.71
N THR A 43 16.66 -3.31 14.08
CA THR A 43 16.25 -2.01 14.62
C THR A 43 16.49 -0.95 13.57
N TYR A 44 15.44 -0.22 13.17
CA TYR A 44 15.51 0.77 12.10
C TYR A 44 14.52 1.90 12.33
N GLN A 45 14.68 2.97 11.54
CA GLN A 45 13.80 4.13 11.58
C GLN A 45 12.58 3.93 10.68
N VAL A 46 11.44 4.44 11.12
CA VAL A 46 10.19 4.46 10.37
C VAL A 46 9.49 5.79 10.51
N ALA A 47 8.83 6.25 9.45
CA ALA A 47 7.86 7.32 9.56
C ALA A 47 6.57 6.77 10.18
N CYS A 48 6.12 7.41 11.25
CA CYS A 48 4.85 7.16 11.90
C CYS A 48 3.86 8.29 11.62
N ASP A 49 2.63 7.91 11.27
CA ASP A 49 1.45 8.76 11.34
C ASP A 49 0.64 8.36 12.58
N MET A 50 0.64 9.26 13.57
CA MET A 50 0.05 9.09 14.90
C MET A 50 -1.30 9.80 15.03
N GLU A 51 -1.74 10.53 14.01
CA GLU A 51 -2.88 11.44 14.10
C GLU A 51 -4.04 11.00 13.19
N SER A 52 -3.76 10.64 11.94
CA SER A 52 -4.81 10.36 10.97
C SER A 52 -5.43 8.97 11.19
N ASP A 53 -6.76 8.90 11.10
CA ASP A 53 -7.53 7.65 11.21
C ASP A 53 -7.21 6.79 12.45
N GLY A 54 -7.06 7.46 13.59
CA GLY A 54 -6.74 6.83 14.86
C GLY A 54 -5.25 6.53 15.06
N GLY A 55 -4.39 6.92 14.11
CA GLY A 55 -2.93 6.87 14.23
C GLY A 55 -2.33 5.47 14.30
N GLY A 56 -1.04 5.42 14.63
CA GLY A 56 -0.29 4.18 14.78
C GLY A 56 0.17 3.59 13.45
N TRP A 57 0.11 4.37 12.37
CA TRP A 57 0.42 3.94 11.02
C TRP A 57 1.93 4.00 10.76
N THR A 58 2.50 2.88 10.32
CA THR A 58 3.91 2.76 9.96
C THR A 58 4.06 2.81 8.44
N LEU A 59 4.91 3.69 7.91
CA LEU A 59 5.15 3.76 6.46
C LEU A 59 5.84 2.48 5.98
N LEU A 60 5.34 1.88 4.89
CA LEU A 60 5.81 0.61 4.31
C LEU A 60 6.51 0.83 2.97
N MET A 61 5.94 1.68 2.12
CA MET A 61 6.53 2.08 0.85
C MET A 61 5.97 3.44 0.41
N LYS A 62 6.67 4.08 -0.51
CA LYS A 62 6.15 5.17 -1.34
C LYS A 62 6.52 4.94 -2.79
N ALA A 63 5.63 5.30 -3.70
CA ALA A 63 5.87 5.16 -5.14
C ALA A 63 5.36 6.40 -5.89
N ASP A 64 6.12 6.85 -6.89
CA ASP A 64 5.90 8.11 -7.62
C ASP A 64 5.34 7.94 -9.03
N GLY A 65 4.84 6.75 -9.36
CA GLY A 65 4.19 6.51 -10.65
C GLY A 65 5.17 6.33 -11.82
N THR A 66 6.48 6.41 -11.59
CA THR A 66 7.49 6.35 -12.68
C THR A 66 7.91 4.93 -13.07
N GLY A 67 7.37 3.89 -12.42
CA GLY A 67 7.51 2.49 -12.86
C GLY A 67 8.42 1.59 -12.00
N GLU A 68 9.01 2.11 -10.92
CA GLU A 68 9.92 1.35 -10.05
C GLU A 68 9.24 0.12 -9.40
N PHE A 69 7.95 0.26 -9.07
CA PHE A 69 7.17 -0.75 -8.38
C PHE A 69 6.13 -1.42 -9.27
N GLY A 70 6.37 -1.52 -10.58
CA GLY A 70 5.50 -2.27 -11.50
C GLY A 70 5.25 -3.71 -11.02
N TYR A 71 4.21 -4.37 -11.57
CA TYR A 71 3.75 -5.67 -11.06
C TYR A 71 4.87 -6.70 -10.88
N ASP A 72 5.77 -6.85 -11.86
CA ASP A 72 6.84 -7.85 -11.82
C ASP A 72 8.09 -7.41 -11.06
N ALA A 73 8.12 -6.20 -10.49
CA ALA A 73 9.27 -5.68 -9.77
C ALA A 73 9.68 -6.62 -8.62
N ALA A 74 10.99 -6.87 -8.50
CA ALA A 74 11.54 -7.76 -7.47
C ALA A 74 11.26 -7.25 -6.05
N HIS A 75 11.04 -5.94 -5.89
CA HIS A 75 10.70 -5.28 -4.63
C HIS A 75 9.48 -5.90 -3.94
N TRP A 76 8.53 -6.47 -4.68
CA TRP A 76 7.35 -7.11 -4.10
C TRP A 76 7.62 -8.47 -3.45
N ARG A 77 8.76 -9.10 -3.78
CA ARG A 77 9.05 -10.52 -3.45
C ARG A 77 10.36 -10.73 -2.71
N THR A 78 11.20 -9.71 -2.64
CA THR A 78 12.51 -9.76 -1.99
C THR A 78 12.52 -8.88 -0.75
N ALA A 79 13.46 -9.13 0.16
CA ALA A 79 13.66 -8.30 1.35
C ALA A 79 14.45 -7.01 1.05
N ASP A 80 14.85 -6.77 -0.21
CA ASP A 80 15.62 -5.58 -0.58
C ASP A 80 14.80 -4.32 -0.29
N VAL A 81 15.47 -3.34 0.31
CA VAL A 81 14.95 -2.00 0.59
C VAL A 81 15.39 -1.02 -0.49
N LEU A 82 14.67 0.09 -0.64
CA LEU A 82 14.96 1.13 -1.61
C LEU A 82 14.86 2.49 -0.93
N ASN A 83 15.91 3.31 -1.03
CA ASN A 83 15.95 4.69 -0.52
C ASN A 83 15.43 4.80 0.94
N GLU A 84 15.85 3.88 1.81
CA GLU A 84 15.27 3.68 3.15
C GLU A 84 15.37 4.87 4.11
N SER A 85 16.26 5.83 3.82
CA SER A 85 16.43 7.06 4.59
C SER A 85 15.53 8.21 4.10
N ASP A 86 14.87 8.06 2.95
CA ASP A 86 14.07 9.11 2.33
C ASP A 86 12.62 9.05 2.81
N PHE A 87 12.33 9.77 3.90
CA PHE A 87 10.98 9.92 4.45
C PHE A 87 10.21 11.12 3.88
N ASP A 88 10.66 11.76 2.79
CA ASP A 88 9.90 12.83 2.15
C ASP A 88 8.61 12.25 1.56
N LYS A 89 7.47 12.77 2.02
CA LYS A 89 6.13 12.33 1.63
C LYS A 89 5.61 13.05 0.39
N LEU A 90 6.44 13.87 -0.28
CA LEU A 90 6.07 14.66 -1.45
C LEU A 90 6.46 14.03 -2.79
N GLY A 91 7.25 12.96 -2.79
CA GLY A 91 7.66 12.27 -4.03
C GLY A 91 8.75 11.22 -3.82
N GLY A 92 9.19 10.62 -4.91
CA GLY A 92 10.24 9.61 -4.94
C GLY A 92 9.78 8.21 -4.54
N ASN A 93 10.56 7.22 -4.98
CA ASN A 93 10.34 5.81 -4.70
C ASN A 93 11.13 5.39 -3.46
N ALA A 94 10.49 4.70 -2.52
CA ALA A 94 11.16 4.06 -1.41
C ALA A 94 10.40 2.84 -0.91
N LYS A 95 11.15 1.86 -0.41
CA LYS A 95 10.64 0.66 0.26
C LYS A 95 11.42 0.49 1.55
N TYR A 96 10.72 0.39 2.67
CA TYR A 96 11.32 0.36 3.99
C TYR A 96 11.33 -1.06 4.56
N ALA A 97 12.22 -1.31 5.53
CA ALA A 97 12.31 -2.62 6.21
C ALA A 97 10.97 -3.05 6.85
N SER A 98 10.14 -2.09 7.28
CA SER A 98 8.78 -2.33 7.77
C SER A 98 7.89 -3.09 6.77
N PHE A 99 8.08 -2.93 5.46
CA PHE A 99 7.37 -3.73 4.46
C PHE A 99 7.66 -5.24 4.62
N ASN A 100 8.90 -5.57 4.96
CA ASN A 100 9.39 -6.93 5.03
C ASN A 100 9.04 -7.59 6.36
N SER A 101 9.19 -6.86 7.47
CA SER A 101 9.22 -7.44 8.81
C SER A 101 8.05 -7.07 9.72
N LEU A 102 7.25 -6.03 9.42
CA LEU A 102 6.15 -5.60 10.29
C LEU A 102 4.90 -6.48 10.09
N PRO A 103 4.42 -7.20 11.11
CA PRO A 103 3.15 -7.95 11.05
C PRO A 103 1.95 -7.00 11.06
N LEU A 104 1.16 -6.99 9.98
CA LEU A 104 0.08 -6.01 9.78
C LEU A 104 -1.28 -6.57 10.21
N SER A 105 -2.03 -5.79 10.97
CA SER A 105 -3.47 -6.00 11.17
C SER A 105 -4.32 -5.22 10.17
N GLU A 106 -3.82 -4.09 9.68
CA GLU A 106 -4.47 -3.23 8.69
C GLU A 106 -3.43 -2.61 7.75
N VAL A 107 -3.83 -2.36 6.51
CA VAL A 107 -3.03 -1.65 5.51
C VAL A 107 -3.86 -0.54 4.89
N LYS A 108 -3.27 0.63 4.64
CA LYS A 108 -3.88 1.72 3.88
C LYS A 108 -2.94 2.23 2.79
N ALA A 109 -3.50 2.71 1.69
CA ALA A 109 -2.80 3.46 0.67
C ALA A 109 -3.45 4.83 0.53
N GLU A 110 -2.65 5.87 0.74
CA GLU A 110 -3.04 7.26 0.61
C GLU A 110 -2.49 7.83 -0.69
N PHE A 111 -3.34 8.56 -1.39
CA PHE A 111 -2.99 9.21 -2.64
C PHE A 111 -3.11 10.72 -2.43
N PRO A 112 -2.03 11.45 -2.12
CA PRO A 112 -2.11 12.87 -1.75
C PRO A 112 -2.82 13.78 -2.77
N ASN A 113 -2.84 13.38 -4.04
CA ASN A 113 -3.50 14.12 -5.12
C ASN A 113 -4.97 13.72 -5.34
N LEU A 114 -5.50 12.78 -4.54
CA LEU A 114 -6.85 12.25 -4.68
C LEU A 114 -7.57 12.18 -3.33
N PRO A 115 -8.89 12.40 -3.30
CA PRO A 115 -9.68 12.28 -2.07
C PRO A 115 -9.93 10.81 -1.66
N HIS A 116 -9.15 9.86 -2.18
CA HIS A 116 -9.38 8.43 -2.01
C HIS A 116 -8.26 7.79 -1.17
N VAL A 117 -8.66 6.90 -0.27
CA VAL A 117 -7.77 6.04 0.51
C VAL A 117 -8.24 4.60 0.32
N MET A 118 -7.34 3.71 -0.10
CA MET A 118 -7.62 2.27 -0.04
C MET A 118 -7.26 1.77 1.34
N ARG A 119 -8.05 0.85 1.89
CA ARG A 119 -7.85 0.34 3.24
C ARG A 119 -8.39 -1.07 3.36
N GLU A 120 -7.58 -1.95 3.93
CA GLU A 120 -7.92 -3.36 4.08
C GLU A 120 -7.45 -3.91 5.42
N ASN A 121 -8.26 -4.82 5.97
CA ASN A 121 -7.83 -5.62 7.11
C ASN A 121 -6.95 -6.77 6.62
N ILE A 122 -5.86 -7.03 7.33
CA ILE A 122 -4.92 -8.10 7.00
C ILE A 122 -5.16 -9.29 7.93
N ALA A 123 -5.65 -10.39 7.35
CA ALA A 123 -5.85 -11.63 8.08
C ALA A 123 -4.50 -12.24 8.52
N ASN A 124 -4.50 -12.91 9.68
CA ASN A 124 -3.35 -13.67 10.22
C ASN A 124 -2.09 -12.85 10.53
N ARG A 125 -2.17 -11.52 10.58
CA ARG A 125 -1.05 -10.62 10.92
C ARG A 125 0.21 -10.85 10.07
N ARG A 126 0.06 -11.13 8.77
CA ARG A 126 1.19 -11.29 7.85
C ARG A 126 1.86 -9.95 7.53
N THR A 127 3.11 -9.98 7.08
CA THR A 127 3.83 -8.77 6.63
C THR A 127 3.36 -8.34 5.24
N ALA A 128 3.68 -7.12 4.82
CA ALA A 128 3.36 -6.67 3.46
C ALA A 128 4.02 -7.57 2.40
N LEU A 129 5.28 -7.95 2.62
CA LEU A 129 6.01 -8.85 1.73
C LEU A 129 5.26 -10.15 1.43
N VAL A 130 4.60 -10.75 2.43
CA VAL A 130 3.84 -11.97 2.23
C VAL A 130 2.47 -11.68 1.60
N ASN A 131 1.78 -10.61 2.02
CA ASN A 131 0.44 -10.30 1.53
C ASN A 131 0.42 -9.91 0.05
N PHE A 132 1.42 -9.14 -0.41
CA PHE A 132 1.49 -8.65 -1.79
C PHE A 132 2.22 -9.60 -2.76
N ASP A 133 2.70 -10.76 -2.29
CA ASP A 133 3.25 -11.81 -3.14
C ASP A 133 2.29 -12.98 -3.37
N ILE A 134 1.29 -13.14 -2.51
CA ILE A 134 0.28 -14.19 -2.66
C ILE A 134 -0.99 -13.57 -3.23
N GLU A 135 -1.48 -14.14 -4.31
CA GLU A 135 -2.75 -13.74 -4.92
C GLU A 135 -3.90 -13.97 -3.93
N GLN A 136 -4.61 -12.89 -3.60
CA GLN A 136 -5.70 -12.87 -2.65
C GLN A 136 -6.81 -11.96 -3.14
N GLU A 137 -7.98 -12.54 -3.41
CA GLU A 137 -9.18 -11.76 -3.68
C GLU A 137 -9.79 -11.28 -2.37
N LEU A 138 -10.08 -9.98 -2.31
CA LEU A 138 -10.69 -9.35 -1.16
C LEU A 138 -12.18 -9.11 -1.45
N SER A 139 -13.03 -9.76 -0.67
CA SER A 139 -14.47 -9.56 -0.70
C SER A 139 -14.83 -8.43 0.29
N GLY A 140 -14.82 -7.17 -0.13
CA GLY A 140 -15.07 -6.09 0.84
C GLY A 140 -15.29 -4.69 0.30
N LEU A 141 -14.61 -4.25 -0.76
CA LEU A 141 -14.68 -2.85 -1.21
C LEU A 141 -15.50 -2.66 -2.49
N TRP A 142 -16.76 -3.10 -2.44
CA TRP A 142 -17.74 -2.74 -3.46
C TRP A 142 -18.13 -1.25 -3.38
N ASP A 143 -18.02 -0.64 -2.19
CA ASP A 143 -18.61 0.68 -1.91
C ASP A 143 -17.64 1.87 -2.00
N ASN A 144 -16.32 1.70 -1.80
CA ASN A 144 -15.36 2.82 -1.77
C ASN A 144 -14.82 3.27 -3.14
N TRP A 145 -14.99 2.45 -4.18
CA TRP A 145 -14.53 2.77 -5.54
C TRP A 145 -15.69 3.14 -6.49
N THR A 146 -16.93 3.21 -5.98
CA THR A 146 -18.21 3.32 -6.74
C THR A 146 -18.23 4.39 -7.84
N GLU A 147 -17.42 5.45 -7.74
CA GLU A 147 -17.35 6.52 -8.73
C GLU A 147 -16.35 6.28 -9.89
N ALA A 148 -15.43 5.30 -9.76
CA ALA A 148 -14.40 5.00 -10.76
C ALA A 148 -14.65 3.70 -11.55
N TRP A 149 -15.82 3.05 -11.35
CA TRP A 149 -16.17 1.82 -12.05
C TRP A 149 -16.93 2.09 -13.35
N PRO A 150 -16.63 1.35 -14.43
CA PRO A 150 -17.56 1.18 -15.53
C PRO A 150 -18.84 0.50 -15.01
N LYS A 151 -19.99 1.16 -15.19
CA LYS A 151 -21.33 0.70 -14.73
C LYS A 151 -21.85 -0.56 -15.45
N GLU A 152 -21.05 -1.14 -16.32
CA GLU A 152 -21.42 -2.27 -17.16
C GLU A 152 -21.11 -3.61 -16.46
N GLY A 153 -21.84 -4.66 -16.85
CA GLY A 153 -21.57 -6.05 -16.44
C GLY A 153 -20.17 -6.50 -16.89
N GLY A 154 -19.68 -7.64 -16.38
CA GLY A 154 -18.37 -8.16 -16.81
C GLY A 154 -17.60 -8.90 -15.72
N PHE A 155 -16.37 -9.30 -16.06
CA PHE A 155 -15.40 -9.91 -15.14
C PHE A 155 -14.73 -8.83 -14.29
N LYS A 156 -14.66 -9.03 -12.97
CA LYS A 156 -14.08 -8.07 -12.02
C LYS A 156 -13.31 -8.83 -10.94
N ARG A 157 -12.10 -8.37 -10.60
CA ARG A 157 -11.33 -8.88 -9.45
C ARG A 157 -10.67 -7.73 -8.73
N TYR A 158 -10.61 -7.82 -7.41
CA TYR A 158 -9.96 -6.85 -6.54
C TYR A 158 -9.22 -7.58 -5.42
N GLY A 159 -8.04 -7.08 -5.06
CA GLY A 159 -7.28 -7.58 -3.92
C GLY A 159 -5.78 -7.44 -4.10
N PHE A 160 -5.03 -8.40 -3.55
CA PHE A 160 -3.57 -8.42 -3.57
C PHE A 160 -3.03 -9.38 -4.64
N ALA A 161 -1.93 -8.99 -5.27
CA ALA A 161 -1.21 -9.74 -6.29
C ALA A 161 -2.10 -10.35 -7.38
N ILE A 162 -3.14 -9.62 -7.79
CA ILE A 162 -4.14 -10.08 -8.76
C ILE A 162 -3.46 -10.32 -10.11
N ASP A 163 -3.40 -11.60 -10.50
CA ASP A 163 -2.95 -12.08 -11.81
C ASP A 163 -4.03 -13.02 -12.36
N PRO A 164 -5.10 -12.48 -12.97
CA PRO A 164 -6.15 -13.32 -13.47
C PRO A 164 -5.63 -14.08 -14.68
N TRP A 165 -5.53 -15.41 -14.57
CA TRP A 165 -4.92 -16.25 -15.60
C TRP A 165 -5.52 -15.99 -16.98
N GLY A 166 -4.68 -15.47 -17.88
CA GLY A 166 -5.03 -15.08 -19.25
C GLY A 166 -5.38 -13.61 -19.45
N CYS A 167 -5.68 -12.85 -18.40
CA CYS A 167 -5.93 -11.41 -18.50
C CYS A 167 -4.61 -10.68 -18.73
N SER A 168 -4.66 -9.64 -19.57
CA SER A 168 -3.46 -8.88 -19.93
C SER A 168 -3.02 -7.86 -18.86
N SER A 169 -3.88 -7.60 -17.88
CA SER A 169 -3.63 -6.69 -16.76
C SER A 169 -3.50 -7.45 -15.45
N ARG A 170 -2.52 -7.02 -14.66
CA ARG A 170 -2.14 -7.52 -13.35
C ARG A 170 -1.87 -6.34 -12.43
N VAL A 171 -2.17 -6.49 -11.14
CA VAL A 171 -1.99 -5.42 -10.14
C VAL A 171 -1.62 -5.98 -8.77
N ARG A 172 -0.68 -5.33 -8.07
CA ARG A 172 -0.22 -5.79 -6.75
C ARG A 172 -1.18 -5.47 -5.64
N TRP A 173 -1.84 -4.32 -5.73
CA TRP A 173 -3.01 -4.02 -4.92
C TRP A 173 -3.95 -3.11 -5.68
N GLY A 174 -5.12 -3.62 -6.03
CA GLY A 174 -6.07 -2.89 -6.85
C GLY A 174 -7.07 -3.81 -7.53
N TRP A 175 -7.63 -3.36 -8.65
CA TRP A 175 -8.64 -4.10 -9.39
C TRP A 175 -8.30 -4.26 -10.87
N VAL A 176 -8.87 -5.31 -11.47
CA VAL A 176 -8.86 -5.58 -12.92
C VAL A 176 -10.30 -5.76 -13.39
N TRP A 177 -10.63 -5.22 -14.56
CA TRP A 177 -11.96 -5.26 -15.16
C TRP A 177 -11.92 -5.61 -16.66
N ASN A 178 -12.98 -6.27 -17.12
CA ASN A 178 -13.26 -6.57 -18.53
C ASN A 178 -14.79 -6.63 -18.76
N ASN A 179 -15.30 -5.99 -19.82
CA ASN A 179 -16.72 -5.93 -20.14
C ASN A 179 -17.32 -7.24 -20.70
N VAL A 180 -16.50 -8.18 -21.20
CA VAL A 180 -16.98 -9.36 -21.96
C VAL A 180 -17.43 -10.53 -21.05
N GLY A 181 -17.35 -10.41 -19.73
CA GLY A 181 -18.01 -11.32 -18.79
C GLY A 181 -17.50 -12.77 -18.69
N CYS A 182 -16.86 -13.34 -19.70
CA CYS A 182 -16.27 -14.68 -19.61
C CYS A 182 -15.01 -14.79 -20.48
N CYS A 183 -14.00 -15.45 -19.90
CA CYS A 183 -12.59 -15.52 -20.27
C CYS A 183 -11.81 -14.17 -20.28
N CYS A 184 -10.96 -14.05 -19.26
CA CYS A 184 -9.84 -13.13 -19.19
C CYS A 184 -8.85 -13.44 -20.33
N VAL A 185 -9.04 -12.86 -21.51
CA VAL A 185 -8.03 -12.84 -22.59
C VAL A 185 -7.53 -11.43 -22.83
N THR A 186 -8.40 -10.45 -22.60
CA THR A 186 -8.08 -9.03 -22.52
C THR A 186 -8.61 -8.48 -21.21
N SER A 187 -8.13 -7.31 -20.85
CA SER A 187 -8.61 -6.51 -19.74
C SER A 187 -8.86 -5.12 -20.30
N ASP A 188 -10.01 -4.55 -19.95
CA ASP A 188 -10.43 -3.26 -20.45
C ASP A 188 -9.99 -2.13 -19.53
N ALA A 189 -9.80 -2.44 -18.25
CA ALA A 189 -9.24 -1.51 -17.29
C ALA A 189 -8.52 -2.21 -16.13
N VAL A 190 -7.56 -1.51 -15.55
CA VAL A 190 -6.85 -1.87 -14.32
C VAL A 190 -6.49 -0.60 -13.57
N SER A 191 -6.54 -0.63 -12.25
CA SER A 191 -6.07 0.49 -11.43
C SER A 191 -5.63 0.01 -10.05
N GLY A 192 -4.63 0.68 -9.48
CA GLY A 192 -4.10 0.41 -8.16
C GLY A 192 -2.62 0.72 -8.04
N ILE A 193 -1.91 -0.13 -7.30
CA ILE A 193 -0.48 -0.07 -7.04
C ILE A 193 0.17 -1.32 -7.61
N GLY A 194 1.33 -1.16 -8.23
CA GLY A 194 2.08 -2.17 -8.94
C GLY A 194 1.30 -2.77 -10.10
N THR A 195 0.82 -1.93 -11.02
CA THR A 195 0.21 -2.40 -12.26
C THR A 195 1.29 -2.91 -13.24
N ASN A 196 0.91 -3.76 -14.20
CA ASN A 196 1.74 -4.09 -15.37
C ASN A 196 1.37 -3.27 -16.62
N ARG A 197 0.49 -2.26 -16.49
CA ARG A 197 -0.05 -1.46 -17.58
C ARG A 197 -0.06 0.01 -17.19
N GLY A 198 0.71 0.83 -17.90
CA GLY A 198 0.84 2.26 -17.58
C GLY A 198 1.76 2.48 -16.36
N PRO A 199 1.53 3.54 -15.57
CA PRO A 199 2.33 3.82 -14.37
C PRO A 199 2.13 2.73 -13.30
N ASP A 200 3.14 2.53 -12.46
CA ASP A 200 3.09 1.56 -11.35
C ASP A 200 2.13 2.00 -10.24
N VAL A 201 1.85 3.29 -10.12
CA VAL A 201 0.73 3.81 -9.33
C VAL A 201 -0.28 4.40 -10.30
N GLY A 202 -1.55 4.04 -10.15
CA GLY A 202 -2.61 4.52 -11.04
C GLY A 202 -3.24 3.41 -11.85
N GLY A 203 -3.73 3.75 -13.03
CA GLY A 203 -4.50 2.83 -13.83
C GLY A 203 -4.39 3.09 -15.33
N TRP A 204 -4.93 2.15 -16.07
CA TRP A 204 -4.99 2.13 -17.51
C TRP A 204 -6.35 1.59 -17.96
N ALA A 205 -6.91 2.14 -19.03
CA ALA A 205 -8.13 1.66 -19.65
C ALA A 205 -8.05 1.72 -21.19
N SER A 206 -8.55 0.70 -21.89
CA SER A 206 -8.59 0.64 -23.37
C SER A 206 -9.93 1.02 -23.99
N CYS A 207 -11.03 0.89 -23.27
CA CYS A 207 -12.35 1.29 -23.74
C CYS A 207 -13.08 2.03 -22.61
N CYS A 208 -14.02 2.89 -22.98
CA CYS A 208 -14.63 3.89 -22.10
C CYS A 208 -13.70 5.11 -21.85
N THR A 209 -13.30 5.79 -22.91
CA THR A 209 -13.02 7.24 -22.84
C THR A 209 -14.36 7.95 -22.59
N ASP A 210 -14.79 7.91 -21.33
CA ASP A 210 -15.93 8.56 -20.64
C ASP A 210 -17.13 9.15 -21.40
N PRO A 211 -18.33 8.95 -20.83
CA PRO A 211 -19.29 10.05 -20.70
C PRO A 211 -19.62 10.42 -19.23
N GLY A 212 -18.76 10.15 -18.23
CA GLY A 212 -19.06 10.57 -16.86
C GLY A 212 -18.02 10.50 -15.72
N GLY A 213 -16.77 10.07 -15.91
CA GLY A 213 -15.87 9.73 -14.79
C GLY A 213 -14.39 10.10 -14.94
N ARG A 214 -14.08 11.26 -15.54
CA ARG A 214 -12.77 11.92 -15.60
C ARG A 214 -11.59 11.05 -16.03
N GLU A 215 -11.24 11.12 -17.32
CA GLU A 215 -9.85 11.35 -17.74
C GLU A 215 -9.29 12.55 -16.96
N GLY A 216 -8.65 12.31 -15.83
CA GLY A 216 -8.09 13.38 -15.02
C GLY A 216 -7.97 13.00 -13.55
N SER A 217 -7.00 12.12 -13.26
CA SER A 217 -6.23 11.95 -12.02
C SER A 217 -6.11 10.47 -11.65
N TYR A 218 -5.43 9.65 -12.47
CA TYR A 218 -4.88 8.42 -11.91
C TYR A 218 -3.89 8.81 -10.80
N PRO A 219 -3.86 8.12 -9.65
CA PRO A 219 -2.92 8.45 -8.61
C PRO A 219 -1.50 8.36 -9.16
N THR A 220 -0.78 9.47 -9.15
CA THR A 220 0.61 9.53 -9.60
C THR A 220 1.59 9.31 -8.46
N PHE A 221 1.11 9.27 -7.22
CA PHE A 221 1.94 9.07 -6.03
C PHE A 221 1.14 8.39 -4.94
N VAL A 222 1.75 7.45 -4.23
CA VAL A 222 1.12 6.72 -3.13
C VAL A 222 2.03 6.62 -1.92
N LEU A 223 1.43 6.74 -0.75
CA LEU A 223 2.02 6.37 0.53
C LEU A 223 1.30 5.13 1.05
N MET A 224 2.02 4.01 1.19
CA MET A 224 1.48 2.78 1.74
C MET A 224 1.85 2.67 3.21
N TRP A 225 0.84 2.50 4.07
CA TRP A 225 0.98 2.43 5.51
C TRP A 225 0.41 1.13 6.06
N GLY A 226 0.93 0.65 7.19
CA GLY A 226 0.33 -0.48 7.91
C GLY A 226 0.53 -0.40 9.42
N ARG A 227 -0.30 -1.13 10.16
CA ARG A 227 -0.30 -1.19 11.62
C ARG A 227 -0.77 -2.55 12.15
#